data_AF-A0A8S3EF27-F1
#
_entry.id   AF-A0A8S3EF27-F1
#
_cell.length_a   1.000
_cell.length_b   1.000
_cell.length_c   1.000
_cell.angle_alpha   90.00
_cell.angle_beta   90.00
_cell.angle_gamma   90.00
#
_symmetry.space_group_name_H-M   'P 1'
#
loop_
_entity.id
_entity.type
_entity.pdbx_description
1 polymer ?
#
loop_
_entity_poly.entity_id
_entity_poly.type
_entity_poly.pdbx_seq_one_letter_code
_entity_poly.pdbx_strand_id
1 'polypeptide(L)' 'MTEPSHRSIEIPLHSGDEVIEVSLDQLSDGQEVLAILQQENCPLHIWVTLALEYYRQDKEKDFVEILKSA' A
#
# COMPACT_ATOMS: atom_id res chain seq x y z
N MET A 1 24.54 -14.52 8.59
CA MET A 1 23.31 -14.65 7.76
C MET A 1 22.42 -13.49 8.18
N THR A 2 22.42 -12.40 7.41
CA THR A 2 21.46 -11.30 7.61
C THR A 2 20.15 -11.73 6.98
N GLU A 3 19.06 -11.76 7.75
CA GLU A 3 17.72 -11.90 7.17
C GLU A 3 17.50 -10.80 6.13
N PRO A 4 16.85 -11.08 4.98
CA PRO A 4 16.46 -10.02 4.07
C PRO A 4 15.58 -9.05 4.85
N SER A 5 15.90 -7.76 4.80
CA SER A 5 15.11 -6.71 5.41
C SER A 5 13.71 -6.69 4.78
N HIS A 6 12.74 -7.26 5.49
CA HIS A 6 11.32 -7.25 5.10
C HIS A 6 10.83 -5.80 5.12
N ARG A 7 10.34 -5.32 3.97
CA ARG A 7 9.80 -3.97 3.87
C ARG A 7 8.29 -4.05 4.03
N SER A 8 7.74 -3.29 4.95
CA SER A 8 6.30 -3.20 5.17
C SER A 8 5.88 -1.78 5.52
N ILE A 9 4.58 -1.52 5.39
CA ILE A 9 3.95 -0.28 5.86
C ILE A 9 2.77 -0.63 6.76
N GLU A 10 2.47 0.28 7.68
CA GLU A 10 1.30 0.19 8.54
C GLU A 10 0.18 1.06 7.97
N ILE A 11 -0.99 0.46 7.80
CA ILE A 11 -2.21 1.17 7.42
C ILE A 11 -3.10 1.29 8.66
N PRO A 12 -3.42 2.52 9.12
CA PRO A 12 -4.34 2.70 10.23
C PRO A 12 -5.76 2.34 9.80
N LEU A 13 -6.44 1.55 10.61
CA LEU A 13 -7.86 1.25 10.39
C LEU A 13 -8.72 2.41 10.88
N HIS A 14 -9.74 2.77 10.12
CA HIS A 14 -10.70 3.81 10.45
C HIS A 14 -11.43 3.52 11.77
N SER A 15 -11.58 2.23 12.09
CA SER A 15 -12.43 1.72 13.19
C SER A 15 -11.85 1.89 14.60
N GLY A 16 -10.57 2.28 14.74
CA GLY A 16 -9.92 2.37 16.05
C GLY A 16 -8.39 2.49 16.00
N ASP A 17 -7.72 2.05 17.06
CA ASP A 17 -6.24 2.10 17.21
C ASP A 17 -5.52 0.90 16.55
N GLU A 18 -6.21 0.14 15.72
CA GLU A 18 -5.65 -1.02 15.04
C GLU A 18 -4.96 -0.61 13.74
N VAL A 19 -3.86 -1.28 13.41
CA VAL A 19 -3.13 -1.12 12.16
C VAL A 19 -3.00 -2.47 11.48
N ILE A 20 -3.03 -2.48 10.15
CA ILE A 20 -2.66 -3.65 9.35
C ILE A 20 -1.26 -3.44 8.75
N GLU A 21 -0.46 -4.50 8.77
CA GLU A 21 0.85 -4.50 8.14
C GLU A 21 0.73 -5.01 6.70
N VAL A 22 1.14 -4.19 5.74
CA VAL A 22 1.19 -4.55 4.32
C VAL A 22 2.64 -4.79 3.92
N SER A 23 2.95 -6.00 3.47
CA SER A 23 4.26 -6.33 2.92
C SER A 23 4.46 -5.63 1.57
N LEU A 24 5.52 -4.84 1.48
CA LEU A 24 5.94 -4.18 0.24
C LEU A 24 6.67 -5.13 -0.70
N ASP A 25 7.14 -6.28 -0.21
CA ASP A 25 7.86 -7.25 -1.04
C ASP A 25 6.91 -8.19 -1.80
N GLN A 26 5.64 -8.29 -1.36
CA GLN A 26 4.59 -9.09 -2.00
C GLN A 26 3.26 -8.34 -2.00
N LEU A 27 3.16 -7.30 -2.84
CA LEU A 27 1.95 -6.51 -2.96
C LEU A 27 0.81 -7.32 -3.61
N SER A 28 -0.37 -7.21 -3.00
CA SER A 28 -1.65 -7.70 -3.52
C SER A 28 -2.04 -7.05 -4.85
N ASP A 29 -3.22 -7.40 -5.38
CA ASP A 29 -3.79 -6.76 -6.56
C ASP A 29 -4.08 -5.27 -6.32
N GLY A 30 -3.88 -4.43 -7.34
CA GLY A 30 -4.08 -2.98 -7.23
C GLY A 30 -5.51 -2.59 -6.81
N GLN A 31 -6.53 -3.35 -7.25
CA GLN A 31 -7.92 -3.10 -6.86
C GLN A 31 -8.18 -3.42 -5.40
N GLU A 32 -7.56 -4.48 -4.88
CA GLU A 32 -7.69 -4.86 -3.47
C GLU A 32 -7.04 -3.79 -2.57
N VAL A 33 -5.85 -3.32 -2.95
CA VAL A 33 -5.18 -2.23 -2.23
C VAL A 33 -5.99 -0.93 -2.30
N LEU A 34 -6.52 -0.58 -3.47
CA LEU A 34 -7.40 0.59 -3.63
C LEU A 34 -8.62 0.54 -2.71
N ALA A 35 -9.29 -0.61 -2.64
CA ALA A 35 -10.47 -0.78 -1.79
C ALA A 35 -10.12 -0.54 -0.32
N ILE A 36 -8.99 -1.06 0.17
CA ILE A 36 -8.52 -0.84 1.54
C ILE A 36 -8.21 0.64 1.78
N LEU A 37 -7.45 1.28 0.88
CA LEU A 37 -7.05 2.67 1.05
C LEU A 37 -8.24 3.64 1.13
N GLN A 38 -9.27 3.38 0.31
CA GLN A 38 -10.51 4.14 0.31
C GLN A 38 -11.35 3.86 1.56
N GLN A 39 -11.54 2.58 1.89
CA GLN A 39 -12.36 2.17 3.03
C GLN A 39 -11.81 2.73 4.35
N GLU A 40 -10.49 2.68 4.53
CA GLU A 40 -9.83 3.11 5.76
C GLU A 40 -9.50 4.62 5.77
N ASN A 41 -9.88 5.37 4.73
CA ASN A 41 -9.60 6.80 4.58
C ASN A 41 -8.13 7.14 4.86
N CYS A 42 -7.24 6.41 4.19
CA CYS A 42 -5.82 6.45 4.48
C CYS A 42 -5.20 7.82 4.21
N PRO A 43 -4.23 8.28 5.03
CA PRO A 43 -3.51 9.51 4.78
C PRO A 43 -2.67 9.42 3.49
N LEU A 44 -2.59 10.54 2.75
CA LEU A 44 -1.97 10.61 1.41
C LEU A 44 -0.56 9.99 1.32
N HIS A 45 0.26 10.08 2.38
CA HIS A 45 1.61 9.50 2.36
C HIS A 45 1.60 7.97 2.19
N ILE A 46 0.56 7.27 2.65
CA ILE A 46 0.38 5.82 2.45
C ILE A 46 0.10 5.51 0.98
N TRP A 47 -0.80 6.28 0.36
CA TRP A 47 -1.11 6.17 -1.07
C TRP A 47 0.15 6.32 -1.92
N VAL A 48 0.95 7.37 -1.67
CA VAL A 48 2.20 7.61 -2.41
C VAL A 48 3.20 6.49 -2.18
N THR A 49 3.32 5.99 -0.94
CA THR A 49 4.27 4.91 -0.62
C THR A 49 3.92 3.62 -1.36
N LEU A 50 2.65 3.22 -1.37
CA LEU A 50 2.19 2.03 -2.09
C LEU A 50 2.33 2.20 -3.60
N ALA A 51 1.90 3.34 -4.15
CA ALA A 51 2.04 3.62 -5.57
C ALA A 51 3.50 3.45 -6.02
N LEU A 52 4.45 4.07 -5.31
CA LEU A 52 5.87 3.94 -5.62
C LEU A 52 6.36 2.49 -5.58
N GLU A 53 5.82 1.67 -4.69
CA GLU A 53 6.18 0.26 -4.62
C GLU A 53 5.58 -0.55 -5.79
N TYR A 54 4.34 -0.28 -6.20
CA TYR A 54 3.79 -0.83 -7.46
C TYR A 54 4.67 -0.48 -8.66
N TYR A 55 5.13 0.77 -8.74
CA TYR A 55 6.03 1.20 -9.80
C TYR A 55 7.38 0.45 -9.78
N ARG A 56 7.96 0.21 -8.59
CA ARG A 56 9.21 -0.57 -8.45
C ARG A 56 9.09 -2.03 -8.87
N GLN A 57 7.88 -2.57 -8.89
CA GLN A 57 7.59 -3.95 -9.28
C GLN A 57 7.07 -4.07 -10.72
N ASP A 58 7.32 -3.05 -11.56
CA ASP A 58 6.86 -2.97 -12.96
C ASP A 58 5.33 -3.01 -13.13
N LYS A 59 4.56 -2.71 -12.06
CA LYS A 59 3.10 -2.63 -12.06
C LYS A 59 2.60 -1.21 -12.32
N GLU A 60 2.98 -0.64 -13.47
CA GLU A 60 2.72 0.77 -13.80
C GLU A 60 1.22 1.14 -13.86
N LYS A 61 0.37 0.20 -14.31
CA LYS A 61 -1.09 0.44 -14.36
C LYS A 61 -1.66 0.70 -12.97
N ASP A 62 -1.30 -0.15 -12.00
CA ASP A 62 -1.74 -0.03 -10.62
C ASP A 62 -1.17 1.24 -9.97
N PHE A 63 0.11 1.56 -10.24
CA PHE A 63 0.71 2.83 -9.81
C PHE A 63 -0.13 4.05 -10.22
N VAL A 64 -0.50 4.12 -11.51
CA VAL A 64 -1.30 5.24 -12.04
C VAL A 64 -2.70 5.24 -11.43
N GLU A 65 -3.31 4.09 -11.26
CA GLU A 65 -4.67 3.98 -10.74
C GLU A 65 -4.74 4.37 -9.25
N ILE A 66 -3.77 3.95 -8.44
CA ILE A 66 -3.64 4.33 -7.03
C ILE A 66 -3.51 5.84 -6.89
N LEU A 67 -2.63 6.50 -7.66
CA LEU A 67 -2.45 7.95 -7.56
C LEU A 67 -3.64 8.76 -8.11
N LYS A 68 -4.41 8.20 -9.05
CA LYS A 68 -5.62 8.85 -9.56
C LYS A 68 -6.79 8.79 -8.59
N SER A 69 -6.78 7.82 -7.68
CA SER A 69 -7.88 7.54 -6.75
C SER A 69 -7.70 8.15 -5.36
N ALA A 70 -6.53 8.76 -5.11
CA ALA A 70 -6.15 9.41 -3.85
C ALA A 70 -6.79 10.79 -3.65
#